data_AF-A0A2V7Z8D7-F1
#
_entry.id   AF-A0A2V7Z8D7-F1
#
_cell.length_a   1.000
_cell.length_b   1.000
_cell.length_c   1.000
_cell.angle_alpha   90.00
_cell.angle_beta   90.00
_cell.angle_gamma   90.00
#
_symmetry.space_group_name_H-M   'P 1'
#
loop_
_entity.id
_entity.type
_entity.pdbx_description
1 polymer ?
#
loop_
_entity_poly.entity_id
_entity_poly.type
_entity_poly.pdbx_seq_one_letter_code
_entity_poly.pdbx_strand_id
1 'polypeptide(L)'
;MRHGFIHQGNGYDAAMVSLDLALLYLKAGRTAEVKPLAAEMHTLFGAQEIHREAAAALLLFQEAAEREALTAEWVEDLTAYLKRARENPELRFLHREPPSPPQRSQGLP
;
A
#
# COMPACT_ATOMS: atom_id res chain seq x y z
N MET A 1 -29.34 -20.98 -12.96
CA MET A 1 -29.28 -20.30 -11.65
C MET A 1 -27.82 -20.05 -11.32
N ARG A 2 -27.37 -18.79 -11.29
CA ARG A 2 -25.96 -18.39 -11.17
C ARG A 2 -25.46 -18.47 -9.72
N HIS A 3 -25.45 -19.66 -9.15
CA HIS A 3 -24.89 -19.96 -7.83
C HIS A 3 -23.41 -20.38 -7.97
N GLY A 4 -22.53 -19.44 -8.33
CA GLY A 4 -21.10 -19.76 -8.52
C GLY A 4 -20.12 -18.60 -8.47
N PHE A 5 -20.55 -17.38 -8.10
CA PHE A 5 -19.65 -16.23 -7.96
C PHE A 5 -19.81 -15.64 -6.56
N ILE A 6 -19.31 -16.37 -5.56
CA ILE A 6 -19.13 -15.81 -4.21
C ILE A 6 -17.73 -15.19 -4.15
N HIS A 7 -17.76 -13.85 -4.05
CA HIS A 7 -16.77 -12.92 -3.50
C HIS A 7 -15.36 -13.45 -3.18
N GLN A 8 -14.40 -13.13 -4.04
CA GLN A 8 -12.97 -13.03 -3.68
C GLN A 8 -12.42 -11.61 -3.91
N GLY A 9 -13.30 -10.59 -3.93
CA GLY A 9 -12.94 -9.22 -4.35
C GLY A 9 -12.81 -8.17 -3.24
N ASN A 10 -13.41 -8.38 -2.06
CA ASN A 10 -13.57 -7.28 -1.11
C ASN A 10 -12.25 -6.77 -0.54
N GLY A 11 -11.33 -7.66 -0.12
CA GLY A 11 -10.03 -7.26 0.41
C GLY A 11 -9.13 -6.57 -0.63
N TYR A 12 -9.12 -7.07 -1.87
CA TYR A 12 -8.31 -6.48 -2.95
C TYR A 12 -8.86 -5.13 -3.39
N ASP A 13 -10.17 -5.04 -3.64
CA ASP A 13 -10.79 -3.80 -4.11
C ASP A 13 -10.72 -2.71 -3.02
N ALA A 14 -10.87 -3.09 -1.74
CA ALA A 14 -10.71 -2.16 -0.63
C ALA A 14 -9.25 -1.72 -0.43
N ALA A 15 -8.26 -2.63 -0.57
CA ALA A 15 -6.84 -2.26 -0.54
C ALA A 15 -6.49 -1.26 -1.66
N MET A 16 -7.05 -1.44 -2.85
CA MET A 16 -6.86 -0.51 -3.98
C MET A 16 -7.42 0.89 -3.66
N VAL A 17 -8.63 0.97 -3.11
CA VAL A 17 -9.24 2.24 -2.69
C VAL A 17 -8.41 2.93 -1.60
N SER A 18 -7.90 2.18 -0.63
CA SER A 18 -7.02 2.74 0.40
C SER A 18 -5.70 3.27 -0.17
N LEU A 19 -5.12 2.62 -1.19
CA LEU A 19 -3.92 3.14 -1.87
C LEU A 19 -4.20 4.42 -2.67
N ASP A 20 -5.35 4.51 -3.34
CA ASP A 20 -5.77 5.75 -4.02
C ASP A 20 -5.91 6.90 -3.02
N LEU A 21 -6.45 6.62 -1.82
CA LEU A 21 -6.55 7.61 -0.74
C LEU A 21 -5.18 7.99 -0.17
N ALA A 22 -4.28 7.03 0.05
CA ALA A 22 -2.90 7.29 0.48
C ALA A 22 -2.17 8.20 -0.53
N LEU A 23 -2.34 7.93 -1.83
CA LEU A 23 -1.77 8.74 -2.90
C LEU A 23 -2.29 10.18 -2.87
N LEU A 24 -3.59 10.36 -2.64
CA LEU A 24 -4.20 11.69 -2.49
C LEU A 24 -3.60 12.45 -1.30
N TYR A 25 -3.44 11.79 -0.15
CA TYR A 25 -2.82 12.40 1.03
C TYR A 25 -1.36 12.79 0.79
N LEU A 26 -0.58 11.92 0.16
CA LEU A 26 0.83 12.21 -0.17
C LEU A 26 0.95 13.38 -1.15
N LYS A 27 0.12 13.44 -2.20
CA LYS A 27 0.08 14.56 -3.15
C LYS A 27 -0.34 15.88 -2.49
N ALA A 28 -1.16 15.82 -1.43
CA ALA A 28 -1.55 16.97 -0.63
C ALA A 28 -0.54 17.33 0.49
N GLY A 29 0.58 16.61 0.62
CA GLY A 29 1.56 16.80 1.70
C GLY A 29 1.08 16.35 3.08
N ARG A 30 0.00 15.59 3.16
CA ARG A 30 -0.66 15.12 4.40
C ARG A 30 -0.13 13.73 4.81
N THR A 31 1.18 13.59 4.94
CA THR A 31 1.84 12.32 5.29
C THR A 31 1.36 11.72 6.61
N ALA A 32 0.96 12.56 7.58
CA ALA A 32 0.45 12.12 8.87
C ALA A 32 -0.87 11.32 8.79
N GLU A 33 -1.68 11.52 7.74
CA GLU A 33 -2.93 10.75 7.55
C GLU A 33 -2.70 9.38 6.90
N VAL A 34 -1.52 9.15 6.34
CA VAL A 34 -1.18 7.88 5.70
C VAL A 34 -0.91 6.79 6.73
N LYS A 35 -0.39 7.14 7.91
CA LYS A 35 -0.11 6.20 9.01
C LYS A 35 -1.37 5.46 9.53
N PRO A 36 -2.42 6.16 10.01
CA PRO A 36 -3.61 5.48 10.49
C PRO A 36 -4.28 4.67 9.38
N LEU A 37 -4.28 5.18 8.15
CA LEU A 37 -4.76 4.46 6.98
C LEU A 37 -4.01 3.14 6.76
N ALA A 38 -2.67 3.14 6.81
CA ALA A 38 -1.87 1.92 6.65
C ALA A 38 -2.10 0.89 7.76
N ALA A 39 -2.30 1.33 9.01
CA ALA A 39 -2.61 0.45 10.13
C ALA A 39 -4.00 -0.20 10.00
N GLU A 40 -4.99 0.57 9.52
CA GLU A 40 -6.33 0.06 9.22
C GLU A 40 -6.28 -0.98 8.09
N MET A 41 -5.52 -0.74 7.03
CA MET A 41 -5.38 -1.68 5.91
C MET A 41 -4.86 -3.06 6.37
N HIS A 42 -3.86 -3.11 7.24
CA HIS A 42 -3.33 -4.39 7.74
C HIS A 42 -4.37 -5.15 8.58
N THR A 43 -5.14 -4.43 9.38
CA THR A 43 -6.17 -5.00 10.26
C THR A 43 -7.39 -5.49 9.47
N LEU A 44 -7.80 -4.74 8.44
CA LEU A 44 -8.97 -5.03 7.64
C LEU A 44 -8.70 -6.12 6.58
N PHE A 45 -7.49 -6.17 6.02
CA PHE A 45 -7.14 -6.98 4.84
C PHE A 45 -6.21 -8.15 5.17
N GLY A 46 -6.38 -8.75 6.35
CA GLY A 46 -5.55 -9.85 6.84
C GLY A 46 -5.29 -10.94 5.79
N ALA A 47 -4.16 -11.65 5.92
CA ALA A 47 -3.57 -12.57 4.92
C ALA A 47 -4.48 -13.69 4.36
N GLN A 48 -5.73 -13.81 4.83
CA GLN A 48 -6.73 -14.73 4.30
C GLN A 48 -7.49 -14.16 3.08
N GLU A 49 -7.50 -12.83 2.86
CA GLU A 49 -8.23 -12.20 1.74
C GLU A 49 -7.36 -11.77 0.56
N ILE A 50 -6.03 -11.77 0.72
CA ILE A 50 -5.06 -11.39 -0.31
C ILE A 50 -3.92 -12.41 -0.39
N HIS A 51 -3.32 -12.54 -1.57
CA HIS A 51 -2.20 -13.46 -1.79
C HIS A 51 -0.98 -13.11 -0.93
N ARG A 52 -0.16 -14.11 -0.59
CA ARG A 52 1.02 -13.96 0.27
C ARG A 52 1.96 -12.84 -0.15
N GLU A 53 2.27 -12.73 -1.45
CA GLU A 53 3.19 -11.70 -1.94
C GLU A 53 2.57 -10.29 -1.87
N ALA A 54 1.25 -10.18 -2.11
CA ALA A 54 0.50 -8.93 -1.91
C ALA A 54 0.47 -8.52 -0.43
N ALA A 55 0.25 -9.46 0.48
CA ALA A 55 0.32 -9.21 1.92
C ALA A 55 1.72 -8.73 2.35
N ALA A 56 2.78 -9.32 1.81
CA ALA A 56 4.15 -8.87 2.06
C ALA A 56 4.40 -7.45 1.56
N ALA A 57 3.86 -7.08 0.40
CA ALA A 57 3.97 -5.72 -0.12
C ALA A 57 3.21 -4.69 0.74
N LEU A 58 2.03 -5.05 1.26
CA LEU A 58 1.28 -4.18 2.19
C LEU A 58 2.00 -4.00 3.53
N LEU A 59 2.72 -5.01 4.02
CA LEU A 59 3.59 -4.86 5.20
C LEU A 59 4.72 -3.86 4.95
N LEU A 60 5.33 -3.87 3.76
CA LEU A 60 6.35 -2.87 3.39
C LEU A 60 5.77 -1.45 3.34
N PHE A 61 4.55 -1.30 2.82
CA PHE A 61 3.84 -0.02 2.83
C PHE A 61 3.61 0.50 4.25
N GLN A 62 3.16 -0.37 5.17
CA GLN A 62 2.94 0.00 6.56
C GLN A 62 4.23 0.45 7.24
N GLU A 63 5.33 -0.32 7.08
CA GLU A 63 6.64 0.04 7.63
C GLU A 63 7.14 1.39 7.09
N ALA A 64 6.97 1.64 5.79
CA ALA A 64 7.33 2.90 5.16
C ALA A 64 6.45 4.08 5.64
N ALA A 65 5.16 3.84 5.86
CA ALA A 65 4.23 4.83 6.40
C ALA A 65 4.64 5.23 7.83
N GLU A 66 4.95 4.26 8.69
CA GLU A 66 5.38 4.50 10.07
C GLU A 66 6.64 5.39 10.14
N ARG A 67 7.58 5.15 9.22
CA ARG A 67 8.82 5.92 9.07
C ARG A 67 8.66 7.27 8.37
N GLU A 68 7.45 7.63 7.92
CA GLU A 68 7.18 8.83 7.10
C GLU A 68 8.04 8.87 5.82
N ALA A 69 8.36 7.69 5.27
CA ALA A 69 9.24 7.51 4.12
C ALA A 69 8.47 7.22 2.82
N LEU A 70 7.13 7.21 2.86
CA LEU A 70 6.32 7.00 1.66
C LEU A 70 6.33 8.23 0.75
N THR A 71 6.53 7.98 -0.54
CA THR A 71 6.31 8.96 -1.61
C THR A 71 5.13 8.55 -2.48
N ALA A 72 4.58 9.51 -3.22
CA ALA A 72 3.53 9.24 -4.19
C ALA A 72 3.96 8.19 -5.23
N GLU A 73 5.20 8.28 -5.72
CA GLU A 73 5.78 7.32 -6.68
C GLU A 73 5.80 5.89 -6.12
N TRP A 74 6.22 5.72 -4.87
CA TRP A 74 6.26 4.40 -4.22
C TRP A 74 4.86 3.78 -4.13
N VAL A 75 3.84 4.60 -3.80
CA VAL A 75 2.44 4.17 -3.72
C VAL A 75 1.88 3.85 -5.12
N GLU A 76 2.25 4.62 -6.14
CA GLU A 76 1.86 4.35 -7.54
C GLU A 76 2.45 3.00 -8.03
N ASP A 77 3.71 2.72 -7.70
CA ASP A 77 4.36 1.44 -8.01
C ASP A 77 3.69 0.26 -7.28
N LEU A 78 3.38 0.42 -5.99
CA LEU A 78 2.65 -0.59 -5.23
C LEU A 78 1.26 -0.86 -5.82
N THR A 79 0.55 0.20 -6.19
CA THR A 79 -0.77 0.13 -6.83
C THR A 79 -0.70 -0.63 -8.15
N ALA A 80 0.31 -0.33 -8.98
CA ALA A 80 0.52 -1.00 -10.25
C ALA A 80 0.95 -2.47 -10.07
N TYR A 81 1.68 -2.79 -9.01
CA TYR A 81 2.02 -4.15 -8.64
C TYR A 81 0.79 -4.95 -8.20
N LEU A 82 -0.03 -4.43 -7.28
CA LEU A 82 -1.21 -5.15 -6.77
C LEU A 82 -2.21 -5.47 -7.87
N LYS A 83 -2.42 -4.54 -8.82
CA LYS A 83 -3.24 -4.80 -10.01
C LYS A 83 -2.78 -6.04 -10.79
N ARG A 84 -1.47 -6.22 -10.95
CA ARG A 84 -0.88 -7.38 -11.64
C ARG A 84 -0.86 -8.64 -10.77
N ALA A 85 -0.59 -8.49 -9.48
CA ALA A 85 -0.55 -9.60 -8.52
C ALA A 85 -1.92 -10.27 -8.33
N ARG A 86 -3.01 -9.56 -8.61
CA ARG A 86 -4.37 -10.11 -8.66
C ARG A 86 -4.54 -11.20 -9.73
N GLU A 87 -3.87 -11.03 -10.88
CA GLU A 87 -3.90 -12.01 -11.98
C GLU A 87 -2.70 -12.97 -11.94
N ASN A 88 -1.64 -12.61 -11.23
CA ASN A 88 -0.43 -13.41 -11.05
C ASN A 88 0.01 -13.43 -9.57
N PRO A 89 -0.52 -14.37 -8.75
CA PRO A 89 -0.27 -14.43 -7.30
C PRO A 89 1.20 -14.62 -6.89
N GLU A 90 2.05 -15.12 -7.80
CA GLU A 90 3.47 -15.37 -7.55
C GLU A 90 4.34 -14.15 -7.89
N LEU A 91 3.74 -13.08 -8.44
CA LEU A 91 4.44 -11.84 -8.74
C LEU A 91 4.95 -11.21 -7.44
N ARG A 92 6.23 -10.85 -7.44
CA ARG A 92 6.88 -10.20 -6.30
C ARG A 92 6.96 -8.70 -6.47
N PHE A 93 6.78 -7.98 -5.39
CA PHE A 93 7.03 -6.54 -5.37
C PHE A 93 8.54 -6.28 -5.29
N LEU A 94 9.10 -5.65 -6.33
CA LEU A 94 10.56 -5.46 -6.46
C LEU A 94 11.06 -4.15 -5.82
N HIS A 95 10.17 -3.24 -5.46
CA HIS A 95 10.54 -1.94 -4.89
C HIS A 95 10.77 -2.08 -3.38
N ARG A 96 11.94 -2.62 -3.01
CA ARG A 96 12.25 -3.07 -1.64
C ARG A 96 12.76 -1.96 -0.71
N GLU A 97 13.11 -0.80 -1.24
CA GLU A 97 13.68 0.29 -0.44
C GLU A 97 12.74 1.51 -0.48
N PRO A 98 12.06 1.86 0.63
CA PRO A 98 11.35 3.12 0.68
C PRO A 98 12.35 4.26 0.51
N PRO A 99 12.02 5.33 -0.26
CA PRO A 99 12.92 6.44 -0.44
C PRO A 99 13.29 7.04 0.91
N SER A 100 14.57 7.38 1.08
CA SER A 100 15.04 8.00 2.31
C SER A 100 14.21 9.25 2.58
N PRO A 101 13.70 9.45 3.83
CA PRO A 101 12.93 10.65 4.15
C PRO A 101 13.74 11.88 3.74
N PRO A 102 13.08 12.95 3.22
CA PRO A 102 13.79 14.15 2.80
C PRO A 102 14.65 14.63 3.97
N GLN A 103 15.96 14.64 3.78
CA GLN A 103 16.92 15.12 4.78
C GLN A 103 16.52 16.56 5.06
N ARG A 104 15.89 16.82 6.21
CA ARG A 104 15.62 18.18 6.68
C ARG A 104 16.98 18.86 6.75
N SER A 105 17.26 19.73 5.79
CA SER A 105 18.43 20.60 5.78
C SER A 105 18.51 21.25 7.14
N GLN A 106 19.48 20.83 7.96
CA GLN A 106 19.75 21.47 9.23
C GLN A 106 19.94 22.95 8.96
N GLY A 107 19.19 23.77 9.68
CA GLY A 107 19.35 25.22 9.66
C GLY A 107 20.81 25.56 9.94
N LEU A 108 21.39 26.33 9.02
CA LEU A 108 22.68 26.95 9.24
C LEU A 108 22.43 28.14 10.20
N PRO A 109 23.12 28.22 11.35
CA PRO A 109 23.15 29.44 12.15
C PRO A 109 23.91 30.57 11.45
#